data_AF-A0AAN7MGI5-F1
#
_entry.id   AF-A0AAN7MGI5-F1
#
_cell.length_a   1.000
_cell.length_b   1.000
_cell.length_c   1.000
_cell.angle_alpha   90.00
_cell.angle_beta   90.00
_cell.angle_gamma   90.00
#
_symmetry.space_group_name_H-M   'P 1'
#
loop_
_entity.id
_entity.type
_entity.pdbx_description
1 polymer ?
#
loop_
_entity_poly.entity_id
_entity_poly.type
_entity_poly.pdbx_seq_one_letter_code
_entity_poly.pdbx_strand_id
1 'polypeptide(L)'
;MSGVWLFNNNGVIRRVENPGVEQQNQQQQQQTTHGGGMRRSKVLVYIPTGEVIRSYADLEAKLSSLGWERYYDDPGLLQFHKRSTVHLISLPKEFHRLKSMHMYDIVVKNRNLFEVRDLCEN
;
A
#
# COMPACT_ATOMS: atom_id res chain seq x y z
N MET A 1 -24.37 -2.72 -4.49
CA MET A 1 -24.79 -4.11 -4.80
C MET A 1 -25.90 -4.00 -5.84
N SER A 2 -25.63 -4.06 -7.14
CA SER A 2 -25.56 -5.30 -7.94
C SER A 2 -25.05 -4.92 -9.34
N GLY A 3 -23.90 -5.44 -9.77
CA GLY A 3 -23.45 -5.39 -11.16
C GLY A 3 -23.35 -6.83 -11.66
N VAL A 4 -24.23 -7.21 -12.58
CA VAL A 4 -24.28 -8.56 -13.14
C VAL A 4 -23.19 -8.68 -14.20
N TRP A 5 -22.28 -9.63 -14.00
CA TRP A 5 -21.27 -10.01 -14.98
C TRP A 5 -21.88 -10.98 -15.98
N LEU A 6 -21.95 -10.60 -17.25
CA LEU A 6 -22.33 -11.49 -18.35
C LEU A 6 -21.06 -11.91 -19.10
N PHE A 7 -20.78 -13.21 -19.05
CA PHE A 7 -19.68 -13.83 -19.79
C PHE A 7 -20.20 -14.31 -21.15
N ASN A 8 -19.55 -13.87 -22.24
CA ASN A 8 -19.78 -14.44 -23.56
C ASN A 8 -18.55 -15.25 -24.00
N ASN A 9 -18.80 -16.37 -24.67
CA ASN A 9 -17.86 -17.48 -24.92
C ASN A 9 -16.62 -17.17 -25.79
N ASN A 10 -16.36 -15.91 -26.14
CA ASN A 10 -15.20 -15.49 -26.95
C ASN A 10 -14.19 -14.62 -26.18
N GLY A 11 -14.23 -14.60 -24.85
CA GLY A 11 -13.11 -14.14 -24.01
C GLY A 11 -12.79 -12.63 -24.06
N VAL A 12 -13.68 -11.77 -24.54
CA VAL A 12 -13.48 -10.31 -24.54
C VAL A 12 -14.55 -9.62 -23.68
N ILE A 13 -14.10 -8.84 -22.70
CA ILE A 13 -14.92 -7.95 -21.88
C ILE A 13 -15.04 -6.61 -22.60
N ARG A 14 -16.26 -6.18 -22.95
CA ARG A 14 -16.51 -4.81 -23.41
C ARG A 14 -17.58 -4.16 -22.54
N ARG A 15 -17.21 -3.06 -21.89
CA ARG A 15 -18.11 -2.19 -21.14
C ARG A 15 -18.88 -1.33 -22.15
N VAL A 16 -20.21 -1.43 -22.18
CA VAL A 16 -21.03 -0.51 -22.98
C VAL A 16 -21.08 0.84 -22.27
N GLU A 17 -20.66 1.89 -22.98
CA GLU A 17 -20.55 3.25 -22.49
C GLU A 17 -21.61 4.12 -23.21
N ASN A 18 -22.37 4.92 -22.46
CA ASN A 18 -23.32 5.88 -23.01
C ASN A 18 -22.54 7.13 -23.45
N PRO A 19 -22.78 7.68 -24.67
CA PRO A 19 -21.97 8.77 -25.22
C PRO A 19 -22.44 10.12 -24.67
N GLY A 20 -21.50 10.88 -24.08
CA GLY A 20 -21.78 12.24 -23.62
C GLY A 20 -20.59 12.89 -22.93
N VAL A 21 -19.74 13.54 -23.73
CA VAL A 21 -18.71 14.53 -23.35
C VAL A 21 -17.36 13.97 -22.86
N GLU A 22 -16.54 13.62 -23.84
CA GLU A 22 -15.08 13.78 -23.88
C GLU A 22 -14.62 15.13 -23.25
N GLN A 23 -13.54 15.28 -22.48
CA GLN A 23 -12.16 14.88 -22.71
C GLN A 23 -11.31 15.16 -21.44
N GLN A 24 -10.32 14.30 -21.18
CA GLN A 24 -9.05 14.57 -20.46
C GLN A 24 -9.09 14.93 -18.97
N ASN A 25 -9.00 13.93 -18.10
CA ASN A 25 -7.72 13.62 -17.43
C ASN A 25 -7.83 12.33 -16.62
N GLN A 26 -6.77 11.54 -16.72
CA GLN A 26 -6.61 10.22 -16.11
C GLN A 26 -6.69 10.30 -14.59
N GLN A 27 -7.86 9.96 -14.06
CA GLN A 27 -8.10 9.57 -12.68
C GLN A 27 -8.71 8.16 -12.71
N GLN A 28 -8.33 7.29 -11.79
CA GLN A 28 -9.25 6.76 -10.75
C GLN A 28 -8.77 5.40 -10.19
N GLN A 29 -8.49 5.42 -8.89
CA GLN A 29 -9.13 4.55 -7.89
C GLN A 29 -9.13 5.37 -6.57
N GLN A 30 -10.09 6.32 -6.43
CA GLN A 30 -11.34 6.22 -5.64
C GLN A 30 -11.04 6.11 -4.12
N GLN A 31 -11.26 7.05 -3.21
CA GLN A 31 -12.23 8.15 -3.00
C GLN A 31 -13.71 7.75 -2.95
N THR A 32 -14.16 7.41 -1.74
CA THR A 32 -15.51 7.60 -1.17
C THR A 32 -15.26 7.87 0.33
N THR A 33 -15.80 8.83 1.08
CA THR A 33 -17.02 9.65 1.06
C THR A 33 -16.81 10.96 1.88
N HIS A 34 -17.41 12.05 1.40
CA HIS A 34 -17.96 13.25 2.05
C HIS A 34 -17.26 13.91 3.28
N GLY A 35 -16.74 15.13 3.06
CA GLY A 35 -16.33 16.09 4.11
C GLY A 35 -15.10 16.88 3.69
N GLY A 36 -15.13 18.21 3.78
CA GLY A 36 -14.17 19.14 3.17
C GLY A 36 -12.68 18.85 3.45
N GLY A 37 -11.88 18.93 2.38
CA GLY A 37 -10.51 19.44 2.35
C GLY A 37 -9.51 19.03 3.44
N MET A 38 -9.26 17.72 3.62
CA MET A 38 -8.11 17.25 4.42
C MET A 38 -7.37 16.17 3.63
N ARG A 39 -6.10 16.38 3.25
CA ARG A 39 -5.26 15.31 2.70
C ARG A 39 -4.96 14.31 3.82
N ARG A 40 -5.81 13.30 3.98
CA ARG A 40 -5.56 12.20 4.92
C ARG A 40 -4.34 11.41 4.45
N SER A 41 -3.18 11.70 5.02
CA SER A 41 -1.95 10.96 4.75
C SER A 41 -1.93 9.71 5.64
N LYS A 42 -1.66 8.55 5.06
CA LYS A 42 -1.51 7.32 5.85
C LYS A 42 -0.09 7.25 6.40
N VAL A 43 0.05 6.84 7.66
CA VAL A 43 1.35 6.57 8.29
C VAL A 43 1.43 5.18 8.85
N LEU A 44 2.63 4.62 8.80
CA LEU A 44 2.96 3.35 9.43
C LEU A 44 3.45 3.60 10.86
N VAL A 45 2.88 2.90 11.83
CA VAL A 45 3.23 3.01 13.25
C VAL A 45 3.71 1.67 13.76
N TYR A 46 4.80 1.67 14.51
CA TYR A 46 5.26 0.50 15.26
C TYR A 46 4.57 0.48 16.62
N ILE A 47 3.69 -0.50 16.82
CA ILE A 47 2.77 -0.55 17.97
C ILE A 47 3.52 -0.62 19.31
N PRO A 48 4.58 -1.43 19.50
CA PRO A 48 5.23 -1.57 20.80
C PRO A 48 5.80 -0.27 21.38
N THR A 49 6.23 0.67 20.54
CA THR A 49 6.75 1.98 21.00
C THR A 49 5.83 3.16 20.67
N GLY A 50 4.78 2.94 19.87
CA GLY A 50 3.91 4.00 19.37
C GLY A 50 4.58 4.94 18.36
N GLU A 51 5.79 4.61 17.87
CA GLU A 51 6.56 5.48 16.99
C GLU A 51 6.06 5.40 15.53
N VAL A 52 5.94 6.58 14.91
CA VAL A 52 5.68 6.69 13.47
C VAL A 52 6.98 6.41 12.71
N ILE A 53 6.91 5.52 11.73
CA ILE A 53 8.03 5.23 10.82
C ILE A 53 8.20 6.40 9.84
N ARG A 54 9.36 7.07 9.89
CA ARG A 54 9.66 8.27 9.09
C ARG A 54 10.75 8.06 8.05
N SER A 55 11.48 6.95 8.12
CA SER A 55 12.53 6.60 7.18
C SER A 55 12.68 5.08 7.03
N TYR A 56 13.43 4.65 6.01
CA TYR A 56 13.78 3.23 5.86
C TYR A 56 14.79 2.75 6.90
N ALA A 57 15.63 3.63 7.43
CA ALA A 57 16.53 3.27 8.53
C ALA A 57 15.72 2.89 9.79
N ASP A 58 14.68 3.68 10.11
CA ASP A 58 13.79 3.38 11.24
C ASP A 58 13.06 2.05 11.01
N LEU A 59 12.49 1.87 9.82
CA LEU A 59 11.76 0.65 9.46
C LEU A 59 12.67 -0.59 9.54
N GLU A 60 13.88 -0.50 8.98
CA GLU A 60 14.86 -1.57 8.97
C GLU A 60 15.27 -1.96 10.39
N ALA A 61 15.54 -0.99 11.27
CA ALA A 61 15.87 -1.28 12.67
C ALA A 61 14.75 -2.08 13.37
N LYS A 62 13.48 -1.73 13.16
CA LYS A 62 12.34 -2.47 13.72
C LYS A 62 12.16 -3.84 13.05
N LEU A 63 12.34 -3.95 11.73
CA LEU A 63 12.21 -5.22 11.02
C LEU A 63 13.34 -6.19 11.40
N SER A 64 14.58 -5.71 11.54
CA SER A 64 15.73 -6.51 11.95
C SER A 64 15.58 -7.08 13.36
N SER A 65 15.04 -6.32 14.32
CA SER A 65 14.75 -6.86 15.67
C SER A 65 13.66 -7.95 15.66
N LEU A 66 12.85 -8.01 14.61
CA LEU A 66 11.82 -9.02 14.37
C LEU A 66 12.31 -10.19 13.49
N GLY A 67 13.60 -10.24 13.16
CA GLY A 67 14.24 -11.30 12.37
C GLY A 67 14.07 -11.17 10.86
N TRP A 68 13.78 -9.97 10.35
CA TRP A 68 13.83 -9.68 8.92
C TRP A 68 15.23 -9.24 8.51
N GLU A 69 15.61 -9.60 7.30
CA GLU A 69 16.94 -9.35 6.76
C GLU A 69 16.87 -8.80 5.35
N ARG A 70 17.92 -8.07 4.95
CA ARG A 70 18.03 -7.52 3.60
C ARG A 70 18.09 -8.62 2.55
N TYR A 71 17.29 -8.45 1.51
CA TYR A 71 17.24 -9.31 0.33
C TYR A 71 17.61 -8.48 -0.90
N TYR A 72 18.50 -8.99 -1.75
CA TYR A 72 19.17 -8.22 -2.81
C TYR A 72 18.92 -8.81 -4.21
N ASP A 73 17.68 -9.20 -4.51
CA ASP A 73 17.33 -9.81 -5.79
C ASP A 73 17.04 -8.76 -6.87
N ASP A 74 16.23 -7.74 -6.54
CA ASP A 74 15.96 -6.63 -7.45
C ASP A 74 16.72 -5.35 -7.01
N PRO A 75 17.71 -4.86 -7.79
CA PRO A 75 18.46 -3.65 -7.46
C PRO A 75 17.60 -2.38 -7.52
N GLY A 76 16.40 -2.40 -8.11
CA GLY A 76 15.43 -1.31 -8.14
C GLY A 76 14.56 -1.20 -6.89
N LEU A 77 14.58 -2.22 -6.03
CA LEU A 77 13.71 -2.32 -4.87
C LEU A 77 14.50 -2.39 -3.56
N LEU A 78 13.77 -2.13 -2.48
CA LEU A 78 14.20 -2.29 -1.12
C LEU A 78 13.46 -3.51 -0.53
N GLN A 79 14.14 -4.65 -0.46
CA GLN A 79 13.49 -5.91 -0.07
C GLN A 79 13.98 -6.46 1.26
N PHE A 80 13.06 -7.09 1.98
CA PHE A 80 13.32 -7.78 3.24
C PHE A 80 12.71 -9.18 3.21
N HIS A 81 13.49 -10.18 3.62
CA HIS A 81 13.06 -11.56 3.75
C HIS A 81 13.15 -12.00 5.22
N LYS A 82 12.22 -12.85 5.66
CA LYS A 82 12.24 -13.43 7.00
C LYS A 82 12.55 -14.91 6.93
N ARG A 83 13.78 -15.32 7.28
CA ARG A 83 14.31 -16.69 7.08
C ARG A 83 13.42 -17.83 7.60
N SER A 84 12.64 -17.59 8.65
CA SER A 84 11.74 -18.58 9.23
C SER A 84 10.42 -18.75 8.48
N THR A 85 10.19 -17.98 7.40
CA THR A 85 8.93 -17.94 6.65
C THR A 85 9.20 -17.72 5.16
N VAL A 86 8.18 -17.89 4.32
CA VAL A 86 8.26 -17.54 2.89
C VAL A 86 7.97 -16.06 2.60
N HIS A 87 7.92 -15.21 3.65
CA HIS A 87 7.50 -13.83 3.49
C HIS A 87 8.63 -12.94 2.97
N LEU A 88 8.26 -12.12 1.99
CA LEU A 88 9.10 -11.11 1.36
C LEU A 88 8.35 -9.77 1.36
N ILE A 89 8.95 -8.71 1.92
CA ILE A 89 8.45 -7.34 1.82
C ILE A 89 9.22 -6.65 0.70
N SER A 90 8.52 -6.04 -0.26
CA SER A 90 9.11 -5.31 -1.38
C SER A 90 8.66 -3.85 -1.36
N LEU A 91 9.60 -2.93 -1.17
CA LEU A 91 9.34 -1.49 -1.04
C LEU A 91 10.09 -0.72 -2.15
N PRO A 92 9.63 0.48 -2.52
CA PRO A 92 10.38 1.35 -3.43
C PRO A 92 11.70 1.79 -2.76
N LYS A 93 12.75 2.05 -3.55
CA LYS A 93 14.04 2.51 -3.02
C LYS A 93 13.96 3.82 -2.24
N GLU A 94 13.11 4.75 -2.71
CA GLU A 94 12.95 6.06 -2.10
C GLU A 94 11.74 6.09 -1.15
N PHE A 95 11.95 6.55 0.08
CA PHE A 95 10.92 6.52 1.14
C PHE A 95 9.68 7.36 0.78
N HIS A 96 9.85 8.50 0.11
CA HIS A 96 8.73 9.35 -0.30
C HIS A 96 7.80 8.68 -1.35
N ARG A 97 8.22 7.55 -1.94
CA ARG A 97 7.39 6.74 -2.83
C ARG A 97 6.62 5.66 -2.09
N LEU A 98 6.79 5.53 -0.78
CA LEU A 98 6.08 4.56 0.06
C LEU A 98 4.58 4.87 0.08
N LYS A 99 3.79 4.01 -0.57
CA LYS A 99 2.32 4.09 -0.62
C LYS A 99 1.67 3.20 0.45
N SER A 100 0.38 3.44 0.67
CA SER A 100 -0.46 2.65 1.58
C SER A 100 -0.40 1.15 1.30
N MET A 101 -0.38 0.72 0.03
CA MET A 101 -0.25 -0.69 -0.33
C MET A 101 0.98 -1.36 0.27
N HIS A 102 2.12 -0.65 0.31
CA HIS A 102 3.36 -1.15 0.90
C HIS A 102 3.28 -1.18 2.42
N MET A 103 2.64 -0.19 3.03
CA MET A 103 2.42 -0.15 4.48
C MET A 103 1.52 -1.32 4.94
N TYR A 104 0.43 -1.58 4.23
CA TYR A 104 -0.46 -2.71 4.55
C TYR A 104 0.21 -4.06 4.35
N ASP A 105 1.10 -4.19 3.36
CA ASP A 105 1.90 -5.40 3.17
C ASP A 105 2.78 -5.69 4.40
N ILE A 106 3.42 -4.66 4.96
CA ILE A 106 4.19 -4.77 6.22
C ILE A 106 3.28 -5.22 7.37
N VAL A 107 2.09 -4.62 7.52
CA VAL A 107 1.13 -4.96 8.59
C VAL A 107 0.67 -6.41 8.49
N VAL A 108 0.32 -6.88 7.30
CA VAL A 108 -0.16 -8.26 7.10
C VAL A 108 0.91 -9.28 7.47
N LYS A 109 2.19 -8.98 7.18
CA LYS A 109 3.34 -9.86 7.48
C LYS A 109 3.86 -9.73 8.91
N ASN A 110 3.49 -8.68 9.63
CA ASN A 110 3.90 -8.39 11.00
C ASN A 110 2.69 -8.01 11.86
N ARG A 111 1.69 -8.90 11.88
CA ARG A 111 0.42 -8.65 12.58
C ARG A 111 0.66 -8.26 14.04
N ASN A 112 -0.12 -7.31 14.53
CA ASN A 112 -0.07 -6.75 15.89
C ASN A 112 1.22 -6.01 16.26
N LEU A 113 2.18 -5.88 15.34
CA LEU A 113 3.42 -5.12 15.56
C LEU A 113 3.42 -3.79 14.81
N PHE A 114 2.71 -3.72 13.69
CA PHE A 114 2.52 -2.50 12.93
C PHE A 114 1.05 -2.24 12.67
N GLU A 115 0.72 -0.97 12.49
CA GLU A 115 -0.59 -0.52 12.01
C GLU A 115 -0.46 0.69 11.09
N VAL A 116 -1.49 0.91 10.28
CA VAL A 116 -1.60 2.10 9.42
C VAL A 116 -2.63 3.04 10.03
N ARG A 117 -2.22 4.27 10.37
CA ARG A 117 -3.10 5.32 10.91
C ARG A 117 -3.32 6.44 9.88
N ASP A 118 -4.45 7.14 10.00
CA ASP A 118 -4.68 8.41 9.30
C ASP A 118 -3.99 9.55 10.06
N LEU A 119 -3.16 10.33 9.36
CA LEU A 119 -2.80 11.67 9.78
C LEU A 119 -3.84 12.64 9.23
N CYS A 120 -4.63 13.20 10.13
CA CYS A 120 -5.34 14.44 9.90
C CYS A 120 -4.39 15.57 10.29
N GLU A 121 -3.82 16.30 9.33
CA GLU A 121 -3.07 17.54 9.61
C GLU A 121 -4.07 18.67 9.86
N ASN A 122 -4.41 19.02 11.10
CA ASN A 122 -5.36 20.13 11.35
C ASN A 122 -4.92 21.47 10.73
#